data_AF-A0A9D6J9A2-F1
#
_entry.id   AF-A0A9D6J9A2-F1
#
_cell.length_a   1.000
_cell.length_b   1.000
_cell.length_c   1.000
_cell.angle_alpha   90.00
_cell.angle_beta   90.00
_cell.angle_gamma   90.00
#
_symmetry.space_group_name_H-M   'P 1'
#
loop_
_entity.id
_entity.type
_entity.pdbx_description
1 polymer ?
#
loop_
_entity_poly.entity_id
_entity_poly.type
_entity_poly.pdbx_seq_one_letter_code
_entity_poly.pdbx_strand_id
1 'polypeptide(L)'
;MSFLSKISSNPNLTVNKTFEKNLVLGACFFLFLCTVFCNRLFAGEFSFFYERAFQDSYGNDIAFQTQKIDSIEDIPEGSPWRTYLSQMVGSKTLFSYAKDLSPLLSQPMQVTVSDRNLVSSSSKDPTGYKIDLYKSVTQYSSESSRKFVFLHELGHVAMLNGYPASYNFSGLSYGPDGAHYLDEILPNANTAWVEGWANGFAALKNDGKVFSLDLKSETVLAFLKVKSYEEMTRNELFVGKMLFDISMMLPSGKDKMFSAISRTGPHYSLRDFARGYLSLYPQDQIGLAKLLDKNSQGKISQTELLDYVNGGSNTVNSAFYSYLQERRNTTISQGTPQPTKKSFWASIFSFFSNLFGRASSPKPPTPYVSENLSPRLTVSPSSNLSSANLQSGTSLQTSDEKNVFEENDLATAQEAYYKAFADYNSAISAKSPESQDVKMAYESLQTAKTRLSKIKSSMKR
;
A
#
# COMPACT_ATOMS: atom_id res chain seq x y z
N MET A 1 52.21 -1.81 0.10
CA MET A 1 53.22 -0.77 -0.20
C MET A 1 54.59 -1.39 -0.54
N SER A 2 54.78 -2.06 -1.69
CA SER A 2 56.13 -2.58 -2.04
C SER A 2 56.33 -2.98 -3.52
N PHE A 3 55.66 -2.33 -4.49
CA PHE A 3 55.93 -2.62 -5.91
C PHE A 3 56.15 -1.36 -6.78
N LEU A 4 55.96 -0.16 -6.21
CA LEU A 4 56.08 1.11 -6.94
C LEU A 4 57.40 1.86 -6.70
N SER A 5 58.31 1.37 -5.84
CA SER A 5 59.56 2.10 -5.53
C SER A 5 60.76 1.77 -6.44
N LYS A 6 60.61 0.91 -7.45
CA LYS A 6 61.74 0.45 -8.29
C LYS A 6 61.84 1.04 -9.70
N ILE A 7 61.07 2.08 -10.03
CA ILE A 7 61.12 2.75 -11.37
C ILE A 7 61.79 4.14 -11.31
N SER A 8 62.35 4.54 -10.16
CA SER A 8 62.81 5.92 -9.93
C SER A 8 64.31 6.20 -10.12
N SER A 9 65.04 5.46 -10.97
CA SER A 9 66.49 5.71 -11.14
C SER A 9 66.98 5.70 -12.59
N ASN A 10 66.13 6.05 -13.55
CA ASN A 10 66.57 6.24 -14.94
C ASN A 10 66.15 7.63 -15.46
N PRO A 11 67.09 8.61 -15.56
CA PRO A 11 66.76 9.99 -15.91
C PRO A 11 66.42 10.22 -17.40
N ASN A 12 66.36 9.15 -18.22
CA ASN A 12 66.03 9.24 -19.66
C ASN A 12 64.65 8.65 -20.03
N LEU A 13 63.79 8.34 -19.07
CA LEU A 13 62.40 7.99 -19.35
C LEU A 13 61.52 9.22 -19.17
N THR A 14 61.34 9.97 -20.25
CA THR A 14 60.26 10.95 -20.38
C THR A 14 58.95 10.16 -20.38
N VAL A 15 58.45 9.82 -19.19
CA VAL A 15 57.13 9.21 -19.03
C VAL A 15 56.14 10.23 -19.57
N ASN A 16 55.53 9.87 -20.70
CA ASN A 16 54.61 10.71 -21.43
C ASN A 16 53.44 11.06 -20.47
N LYS A 17 53.35 12.32 -20.01
CA LYS A 17 52.30 12.79 -19.08
C LYS A 17 50.88 12.48 -19.59
N THR A 18 50.74 12.26 -20.89
CA THR A 18 49.51 11.79 -21.54
C THR A 18 49.13 10.36 -21.13
N PHE A 19 50.12 9.47 -20.95
CA PHE A 19 49.92 8.09 -20.54
C PHE A 19 49.46 7.98 -19.08
N GLU A 20 50.03 8.76 -18.16
CA GLU A 20 49.58 8.80 -16.76
C GLU A 20 48.16 9.37 -16.63
N LYS A 21 47.83 10.45 -17.37
CA LYS A 21 46.47 10.98 -17.40
C LYS A 21 45.45 9.97 -17.94
N ASN A 22 45.80 9.25 -19.01
CA ASN A 22 44.93 8.22 -19.58
C ASN A 22 44.77 7.01 -18.66
N LEU A 23 45.79 6.66 -17.88
CA LEU A 23 45.73 5.58 -16.89
C LEU A 23 44.83 5.95 -15.70
N VAL A 24 44.92 7.19 -15.21
CA VAL A 24 44.05 7.70 -14.12
C VAL A 24 42.60 7.82 -14.60
N LEU A 25 42.37 8.37 -15.81
CA LEU A 25 41.02 8.42 -16.39
C LEU A 25 40.44 7.02 -16.60
N GLY A 26 41.26 6.07 -17.08
CA GLY A 26 40.88 4.67 -17.27
C GLY A 26 40.55 3.98 -15.95
N ALA A 27 41.33 4.21 -14.90
CA ALA A 27 41.08 3.68 -13.56
C ALA A 27 39.81 4.27 -12.94
N CYS A 28 39.56 5.58 -13.09
CA CYS A 28 38.33 6.22 -12.63
C CYS A 28 37.10 5.74 -13.41
N PHE A 29 37.22 5.55 -14.72
CA PHE A 29 36.14 5.02 -15.56
C PHE A 29 35.86 3.54 -15.25
N PHE A 30 36.89 2.74 -14.98
CA PHE A 30 36.75 1.35 -14.56
C PHE A 30 36.16 1.22 -13.15
N LEU A 31 36.56 2.07 -12.20
CA LEU A 31 35.94 2.15 -10.87
C LEU A 31 34.49 2.61 -10.94
N PHE A 32 34.17 3.56 -11.81
CA PHE A 32 32.79 3.99 -12.09
C PHE A 32 31.96 2.87 -12.74
N LEU A 33 32.54 2.12 -13.69
CA LEU A 33 31.90 0.93 -14.25
C LEU A 33 31.71 -0.15 -13.20
N CYS A 34 32.70 -0.43 -12.34
CA CYS A 34 32.56 -1.40 -11.25
C CYS A 34 31.49 -0.97 -10.23
N THR A 35 31.38 0.30 -9.86
CA THR A 35 30.30 0.75 -8.97
C THR A 35 28.94 0.72 -9.65
N VAL A 36 28.85 1.00 -10.95
CA VAL A 36 27.59 0.93 -11.71
C VAL A 36 27.17 -0.53 -11.99
N PHE A 37 28.11 -1.43 -12.27
CA PHE A 37 27.83 -2.85 -12.57
C PHE A 37 27.70 -3.71 -11.31
N CYS A 38 28.48 -3.48 -10.24
CA CYS A 38 28.34 -4.23 -8.99
C CYS A 38 27.04 -3.89 -8.25
N ASN A 39 26.53 -2.65 -8.35
CA ASN A 39 25.20 -2.31 -7.83
C ASN A 39 24.06 -2.97 -8.63
N ARG A 40 24.29 -3.37 -9.89
CA ARG A 40 23.31 -4.11 -10.70
C ARG A 40 23.32 -5.62 -10.48
N LEU A 41 24.36 -6.19 -9.86
CA LEU A 41 24.44 -7.63 -9.61
C LEU A 41 23.49 -8.13 -8.50
N PHE A 42 22.90 -7.23 -7.72
CA PHE A 42 21.94 -7.55 -6.66
C PHE A 42 20.58 -6.88 -6.85
N ALA A 43 20.38 -6.07 -7.90
CA ALA A 43 19.06 -5.52 -8.20
C ALA A 43 18.09 -6.67 -8.46
N GLY A 44 17.03 -6.72 -7.65
CA GLY A 44 15.96 -7.70 -7.80
C GLY A 44 16.14 -9.04 -7.08
N GLU A 45 17.18 -9.22 -6.24
CA GLU A 45 17.29 -10.41 -5.39
C GLU A 45 16.18 -10.43 -4.32
N PHE A 46 15.63 -11.61 -4.07
CA PHE A 46 14.63 -11.85 -3.02
C PHE A 46 15.23 -12.71 -1.92
N SER A 47 15.15 -12.23 -0.68
CA SER A 47 15.47 -13.03 0.50
C SER A 47 14.28 -13.05 1.44
N PHE A 48 13.89 -14.24 1.88
CA PHE A 48 12.83 -14.41 2.85
C PHE A 48 13.37 -15.12 4.09
N PHE A 49 13.04 -14.60 5.26
CA PHE A 49 13.46 -15.15 6.54
C PHE A 49 12.26 -15.46 7.42
N TYR A 50 12.32 -16.59 8.12
CA TYR A 50 11.44 -16.90 9.23
C TYR A 50 12.23 -16.83 10.53
N GLU A 51 11.79 -15.98 11.46
CA GLU A 51 12.32 -15.89 12.81
C GLU A 51 11.37 -16.59 13.78
N ARG A 52 11.76 -17.79 14.21
CA ARG A 52 10.98 -18.66 15.09
C ARG A 52 11.29 -18.40 16.57
N ALA A 53 10.26 -18.36 17.40
CA ALA A 53 10.41 -18.31 18.85
C ALA A 53 10.84 -19.67 19.44
N PHE A 54 11.80 -19.63 20.37
CA PHE A 54 12.11 -20.73 21.28
C PHE A 54 11.49 -20.43 22.63
N GLN A 55 10.67 -21.35 23.11
CA GLN A 55 9.95 -21.19 24.36
C GLN A 55 10.56 -22.05 25.47
N ASP A 56 10.55 -21.51 26.69
CA ASP A 56 10.83 -22.32 27.88
C ASP A 56 9.66 -23.26 28.22
N SER A 57 9.78 -24.04 29.29
CA SER A 57 8.73 -24.95 29.76
C SER A 57 7.44 -24.25 30.22
N TYR A 58 7.47 -22.93 30.38
CA TYR A 58 6.33 -22.10 30.80
C TYR A 58 5.67 -21.38 29.61
N GLY A 59 6.18 -21.57 28.39
CA GLY A 59 5.67 -20.93 27.18
C GLY A 59 6.18 -19.51 26.96
N ASN A 60 7.21 -19.06 27.68
CA ASN A 60 7.81 -17.75 27.47
C ASN A 60 8.84 -17.82 26.34
N ASP A 61 8.81 -16.86 25.43
CA ASP A 61 9.83 -16.73 24.38
C ASP A 61 11.18 -16.32 25.01
N ILE A 62 12.18 -17.20 24.94
CA ILE A 62 13.52 -17.00 25.52
C ILE A 62 14.61 -16.71 24.49
N ALA A 63 14.39 -17.10 23.23
CA ALA A 63 15.29 -16.83 22.12
C ALA A 63 14.54 -16.86 20.79
N PHE A 64 15.19 -16.36 19.75
CA PHE A 64 14.68 -16.38 18.38
C PHE A 64 15.74 -16.93 17.44
N GLN A 65 15.33 -17.84 16.56
CA GLN A 65 16.20 -18.38 15.51
C GLN A 65 15.72 -17.91 14.15
N THR A 66 16.62 -17.27 13.41
CA THR A 66 16.36 -16.84 12.03
C THR A 66 16.81 -17.92 11.07
N GLN A 67 15.93 -18.30 10.15
CA GLN A 67 16.20 -19.23 9.05
C GLN A 67 15.81 -18.56 7.74
N LYS A 68 16.67 -18.66 6.71
CA LYS A 68 16.29 -18.31 5.35
C LYS A 68 15.33 -19.37 4.81
N ILE A 69 14.23 -18.94 4.20
CA ILE A 69 13.27 -19.84 3.54
C ILE A 69 13.29 -19.59 2.03
N ASP A 70 13.30 -20.68 1.26
CA ASP A 70 13.26 -20.66 -0.20
C ASP A 70 11.89 -21.10 -0.73
N SER A 71 11.10 -21.77 0.12
CA SER A 71 9.71 -22.16 -0.11
C SER A 71 8.84 -22.05 1.16
N ILE A 72 7.52 -22.00 0.99
CA ILE A 72 6.55 -21.98 2.12
C ILE A 72 6.67 -23.28 2.95
N GLU A 73 7.03 -24.39 2.31
CA GLU A 73 7.21 -25.71 2.92
C GLU A 73 8.38 -25.77 3.91
N ASP A 74 9.31 -24.81 3.85
CA ASP A 74 10.41 -24.71 4.83
C ASP A 74 9.91 -24.24 6.21
N ILE A 75 8.69 -23.71 6.27
CA ILE A 75 8.02 -23.34 7.53
C ILE A 75 7.34 -24.59 8.11
N PRO A 76 7.51 -24.87 9.42
CA PRO A 76 6.89 -26.02 10.09
C PRO A 76 5.39 -26.15 9.79
N GLU A 77 4.96 -27.39 9.56
CA GLU A 77 3.54 -27.72 9.40
C GLU A 77 2.77 -27.31 10.68
N GLY A 78 1.58 -26.74 10.50
CA GLY A 78 0.79 -26.16 11.59
C GLY A 78 1.18 -24.74 12.03
N SER A 79 2.28 -24.18 11.51
CA SER A 79 2.64 -22.77 11.78
C SER A 79 1.60 -21.81 11.19
N PRO A 80 1.12 -20.81 11.96
CA PRO A 80 0.25 -19.75 11.44
C PRO A 80 0.86 -19.00 10.25
N TRP A 81 2.19 -18.89 10.19
CA TRP A 81 2.91 -18.26 9.08
C TRP A 81 2.76 -19.02 7.76
N ARG A 82 2.70 -20.35 7.82
CA ARG A 82 2.51 -21.17 6.62
C ARG A 82 1.14 -20.90 6.00
N THR A 83 0.09 -20.86 6.83
CA THR A 83 -1.27 -20.49 6.42
C THR A 83 -1.32 -19.05 5.92
N TYR A 84 -0.70 -18.13 6.66
CA TYR A 84 -0.65 -16.72 6.32
C TYR A 84 -0.05 -16.51 4.92
N LEU A 85 1.13 -17.05 4.66
CA LEU A 85 1.86 -16.87 3.39
C LEU A 85 1.20 -17.57 2.21
N SER A 86 0.35 -18.57 2.47
CA SER A 86 -0.45 -19.26 1.46
C SER A 86 -1.70 -18.49 1.01
N GLN A 87 -2.04 -17.38 1.68
CA GLN A 87 -3.19 -16.56 1.29
C GLN A 87 -3.00 -15.98 -0.12
N MET A 88 -4.10 -15.89 -0.87
CA MET A 88 -4.05 -15.54 -2.29
C MET A 88 -4.18 -14.03 -2.54
N VAL A 89 -3.26 -13.51 -3.33
CA VAL A 89 -3.31 -12.20 -3.99
C VAL A 89 -3.54 -12.43 -5.48
N GLY A 90 -4.82 -12.47 -5.85
CA GLY A 90 -5.25 -12.91 -7.16
C GLY A 90 -4.92 -14.39 -7.38
N SER A 91 -4.02 -14.72 -8.32
CA SER A 91 -3.65 -16.12 -8.65
C SER A 91 -2.35 -16.60 -7.99
N LYS A 92 -1.73 -15.78 -7.13
CA LYS A 92 -0.47 -16.12 -6.45
C LYS A 92 -0.67 -16.08 -4.94
N THR A 93 0.07 -16.92 -4.22
CA THR A 93 0.19 -16.81 -2.76
C THR A 93 0.92 -15.52 -2.39
N LEU A 94 0.82 -15.04 -1.15
CA LEU A 94 1.57 -13.87 -0.68
C LEU A 94 3.09 -14.05 -0.89
N PHE A 95 3.61 -15.23 -0.56
CA PHE A 95 5.01 -15.57 -0.77
C PHE A 95 5.42 -15.48 -2.24
N SER A 96 4.71 -16.16 -3.14
CA SER A 96 5.02 -16.14 -4.58
C SER A 96 4.81 -14.75 -5.17
N TYR A 97 3.83 -13.99 -4.69
CA TYR A 97 3.61 -12.62 -5.10
C TYR A 97 4.79 -11.70 -4.74
N ALA A 98 5.32 -11.81 -3.51
CA ALA A 98 6.52 -11.09 -3.09
C ALA A 98 7.75 -11.49 -3.91
N LYS A 99 7.96 -12.80 -4.07
CA LYS A 99 9.07 -13.40 -4.83
C LYS A 99 9.08 -12.92 -6.27
N ASP A 100 7.93 -12.91 -6.94
CA ASP A 100 7.81 -12.53 -8.35
C ASP A 100 7.88 -11.01 -8.57
N LEU A 101 7.60 -10.21 -7.55
CA LEU A 101 7.75 -8.76 -7.60
C LEU A 101 9.21 -8.33 -7.38
N SER A 102 9.97 -9.07 -6.56
CA SER A 102 11.34 -8.70 -6.20
C SER A 102 12.24 -8.41 -7.41
N PRO A 103 12.27 -9.22 -8.50
CA PRO A 103 13.11 -8.97 -9.68
C PRO A 103 12.82 -7.65 -10.40
N LEU A 104 11.68 -7.03 -10.10
CA LEU A 104 11.22 -5.78 -10.70
C LEU A 104 11.65 -4.57 -9.86
N LEU A 105 12.25 -4.77 -8.69
CA LEU A 105 12.74 -3.71 -7.84
C LEU A 105 14.17 -3.30 -8.23
N SER A 106 14.46 -2.03 -8.03
CA SER A 106 15.77 -1.43 -8.30
C SER A 106 16.86 -1.86 -7.30
N GLN A 107 16.47 -2.47 -6.18
CA GLN A 107 17.35 -2.96 -5.11
C GLN A 107 16.79 -4.29 -4.57
N PRO A 108 17.59 -5.11 -3.87
CA PRO A 108 17.10 -6.32 -3.21
C PRO A 108 15.91 -6.05 -2.30
N MET A 109 15.06 -7.05 -2.13
CA MET A 109 14.00 -7.05 -1.11
C MET A 109 14.20 -8.21 -0.14
N GLN A 110 14.26 -7.86 1.14
CA GLN A 110 14.23 -8.78 2.26
C GLN A 110 12.85 -8.74 2.91
N VAL A 111 12.25 -9.91 3.12
CA VAL A 111 11.05 -10.05 3.94
C VAL A 111 11.36 -10.96 5.12
N THR A 112 11.11 -10.48 6.33
CA THR A 112 11.20 -11.27 7.57
C THR A 112 9.80 -11.48 8.11
N VAL A 113 9.43 -12.73 8.39
CA VAL A 113 8.26 -13.04 9.23
C VAL A 113 8.75 -13.54 10.58
N SER A 114 8.18 -13.04 11.66
CA SER A 114 8.71 -13.27 13.00
C SER A 114 7.64 -13.57 14.04
N ASP A 115 7.88 -14.59 14.85
CA ASP A 115 7.01 -14.92 15.99
C ASP A 115 7.06 -13.86 17.12
N ARG A 116 7.94 -12.85 17.02
CA ARG A 116 7.96 -11.72 17.95
C ARG A 116 6.62 -10.99 17.95
N ASN A 117 6.32 -10.39 19.10
CA ASN A 117 5.18 -9.51 19.28
C ASN A 117 5.59 -8.04 19.14
N LEU A 118 5.81 -7.59 17.90
CA LEU A 118 6.18 -6.20 17.55
C LEU A 118 5.22 -5.63 16.49
N VAL A 119 5.36 -4.34 16.17
CA VAL A 119 4.59 -3.68 15.11
C VAL A 119 5.31 -3.91 13.78
N SER A 120 4.57 -4.39 12.78
CA SER A 120 5.12 -4.64 11.43
C SER A 120 5.53 -3.33 10.76
N SER A 121 6.56 -3.38 9.93
CA SER A 121 7.10 -2.18 9.30
C SER A 121 7.84 -2.48 8.01
N SER A 122 8.13 -1.42 7.27
CA SER A 122 9.00 -1.45 6.10
C SER A 122 10.03 -0.33 6.18
N SER A 123 11.19 -0.59 5.59
CA SER A 123 12.28 0.38 5.54
C SER A 123 13.12 0.21 4.29
N LYS A 124 13.98 1.19 4.05
CA LYS A 124 15.02 1.15 3.01
C LYS A 124 16.32 1.62 3.62
N ASP A 125 17.37 0.88 3.35
CA ASP A 125 18.74 1.24 3.67
C ASP A 125 19.63 1.05 2.43
N PRO A 126 20.95 1.29 2.50
CA PRO A 126 21.84 1.10 1.35
C PRO A 126 21.88 -0.34 0.80
N THR A 127 21.43 -1.34 1.57
CA THR A 127 21.43 -2.76 1.19
C THR A 127 20.15 -3.19 0.48
N GLY A 128 19.06 -2.43 0.62
CA GLY A 128 17.83 -2.65 -0.13
C GLY A 128 16.57 -2.31 0.65
N TYR A 129 15.46 -2.93 0.25
CA TYR A 129 14.16 -2.82 0.88
C TYR A 129 13.98 -3.92 1.93
N LYS A 130 13.39 -3.58 3.07
CA LYS A 130 13.08 -4.52 4.15
C LYS A 130 11.61 -4.42 4.51
N ILE A 131 10.97 -5.57 4.71
CA ILE A 131 9.63 -5.70 5.29
C ILE A 131 9.76 -6.68 6.45
N ASP A 132 9.40 -6.23 7.66
CA ASP A 132 9.36 -7.06 8.84
C ASP A 132 7.90 -7.22 9.29
N LEU A 133 7.40 -8.45 9.26
CA LEU A 133 6.06 -8.83 9.68
C LEU A 133 6.12 -9.61 10.99
N TYR A 134 5.22 -9.31 11.91
CA TYR A 134 5.20 -9.89 13.24
C TYR A 134 3.91 -10.65 13.54
N LYS A 135 3.94 -11.47 14.59
CA LYS A 135 2.93 -12.49 14.92
C LYS A 135 1.47 -12.03 14.77
N SER A 136 1.16 -10.78 15.13
CA SER A 136 -0.19 -10.20 15.05
C SER A 136 -0.82 -10.31 13.66
N VAL A 137 -0.04 -10.27 12.57
CA VAL A 137 -0.59 -10.34 11.21
C VAL A 137 -1.24 -11.68 10.88
N THR A 138 -0.86 -12.74 11.59
CA THR A 138 -1.45 -14.07 11.44
C THR A 138 -2.72 -14.26 12.27
N GLN A 139 -2.97 -13.35 13.22
CA GLN A 139 -4.01 -13.50 14.26
C GLN A 139 -5.30 -12.76 13.93
N TYR A 140 -5.32 -11.86 12.94
CA TYR A 140 -6.57 -11.25 12.49
C TYR A 140 -7.56 -12.32 12.05
N SER A 141 -8.83 -12.14 12.39
CA SER A 141 -9.93 -13.05 12.08
C SER A 141 -10.24 -13.08 10.59
N SER A 142 -10.17 -11.94 9.90
CA SER A 142 -10.49 -11.84 8.47
C SER A 142 -9.26 -12.01 7.56
N GLU A 143 -9.46 -12.69 6.42
CA GLU A 143 -8.42 -12.83 5.39
C GLU A 143 -7.98 -11.48 4.81
N SER A 144 -8.91 -10.53 4.65
CA SER A 144 -8.59 -9.19 4.16
C SER A 144 -7.70 -8.42 5.11
N SER A 145 -7.92 -8.50 6.44
CA SER A 145 -7.05 -7.88 7.44
C SER A 145 -5.66 -8.52 7.46
N ARG A 146 -5.57 -9.85 7.38
CA ARG A 146 -4.29 -10.56 7.31
C ARG A 146 -3.47 -10.13 6.09
N LYS A 147 -4.08 -10.12 4.89
CA LYS A 147 -3.39 -9.70 3.65
C LYS A 147 -3.02 -8.22 3.65
N PHE A 148 -3.87 -7.38 4.25
CA PHE A 148 -3.71 -5.93 4.19
C PHE A 148 -2.33 -5.47 4.68
N VAL A 149 -1.85 -5.95 5.83
CA VAL A 149 -0.59 -5.46 6.42
C VAL A 149 0.59 -5.68 5.48
N PHE A 150 0.77 -6.89 4.94
CA PHE A 150 1.85 -7.13 3.97
C PHE A 150 1.71 -6.25 2.72
N LEU A 151 0.50 -6.10 2.19
CA LEU A 151 0.26 -5.28 1.01
C LEU A 151 0.50 -3.77 1.28
N HIS A 152 0.24 -3.30 2.50
CA HIS A 152 0.54 -1.95 2.97
C HIS A 152 2.05 -1.71 3.00
N GLU A 153 2.79 -2.59 3.67
CA GLU A 153 4.26 -2.51 3.73
C GLU A 153 4.90 -2.61 2.34
N LEU A 154 4.36 -3.45 1.47
CA LEU A 154 4.78 -3.52 0.08
C LEU A 154 4.46 -2.23 -0.70
N GLY A 155 3.39 -1.53 -0.34
CA GLY A 155 3.07 -0.20 -0.87
C GLY A 155 4.16 0.82 -0.58
N HIS A 156 4.69 0.83 0.64
CA HIS A 156 5.85 1.65 0.99
C HIS A 156 7.09 1.30 0.16
N VAL A 157 7.39 0.01 -0.01
CA VAL A 157 8.48 -0.45 -0.89
C VAL A 157 8.27 0.04 -2.32
N ALA A 158 7.04 -0.05 -2.86
CA ALA A 158 6.71 0.43 -4.19
C ALA A 158 6.93 1.95 -4.34
N MET A 159 6.59 2.76 -3.32
CA MET A 159 6.89 4.20 -3.32
C MET A 159 8.40 4.45 -3.33
N LEU A 160 9.13 3.81 -2.42
CA LEU A 160 10.58 3.98 -2.26
C LEU A 160 11.37 3.55 -3.51
N ASN A 161 10.81 2.60 -4.27
CA ASN A 161 11.32 2.16 -5.56
C ASN A 161 10.98 3.11 -6.72
N GLY A 162 9.81 3.75 -6.67
CA GLY A 162 9.39 4.72 -7.68
C GLY A 162 10.07 6.09 -7.54
N TYR A 163 10.49 6.46 -6.33
CA TYR A 163 11.13 7.74 -6.05
C TYR A 163 12.65 7.70 -6.22
N PRO A 164 13.32 8.88 -6.37
CA PRO A 164 14.77 8.95 -6.48
C PRO A 164 15.50 8.26 -5.31
N ALA A 165 16.70 7.73 -5.56
CA ALA A 165 17.46 6.98 -4.57
C ALA A 165 17.75 7.75 -3.27
N SER A 166 17.82 9.08 -3.34
CA SER A 166 18.02 9.99 -2.19
C SER A 166 16.78 10.13 -1.30
N TYR A 167 15.60 9.72 -1.76
CA TYR A 167 14.38 9.79 -0.98
C TYR A 167 14.32 8.68 0.06
N ASN A 168 13.86 9.06 1.26
CA ASN A 168 13.54 8.18 2.37
C ASN A 168 12.32 8.74 3.12
N PHE A 169 11.79 7.99 4.08
CA PHE A 169 10.70 8.42 4.95
C PHE A 169 11.15 9.34 6.09
N SER A 170 11.99 10.34 5.79
CA SER A 170 12.35 11.37 6.76
C SER A 170 11.22 12.39 6.93
N GLY A 171 11.14 12.97 8.13
CA GLY A 171 10.14 14.00 8.44
C GLY A 171 8.70 13.50 8.60
N LEU A 172 8.50 12.18 8.78
CA LEU A 172 7.21 11.64 9.17
C LEU A 172 6.91 12.02 10.62
N SER A 173 5.73 12.58 10.84
CA SER A 173 5.19 12.88 12.15
C SER A 173 3.91 12.10 12.34
N TYR A 174 3.95 11.15 13.25
CA TYR A 174 2.81 10.36 13.70
C TYR A 174 2.10 11.07 14.86
N GLY A 175 1.00 10.49 15.36
CA GLY A 175 0.25 11.04 16.49
C GLY A 175 1.10 11.16 17.78
N PRO A 176 0.51 11.68 18.88
CA PRO A 176 1.23 11.91 20.13
C PRO A 176 1.92 10.68 20.74
N ASP A 177 1.42 9.47 20.45
CA ASP A 177 1.99 8.19 20.88
C ASP A 177 2.97 7.58 19.85
N GLY A 178 3.22 8.28 18.75
CA GLY A 178 4.06 7.82 17.65
C GLY A 178 3.44 6.70 16.82
N ALA A 179 2.14 6.43 16.97
CA ALA A 179 1.36 5.58 16.09
C ALA A 179 0.46 6.42 15.16
N HIS A 180 -0.05 5.81 14.09
CA HIS A 180 -1.16 6.35 13.32
C HIS A 180 -2.40 5.46 13.45
N TYR A 181 -3.55 6.10 13.32
CA TYR A 181 -4.87 5.48 13.29
C TYR A 181 -5.64 6.09 12.11
N LEU A 182 -6.41 5.27 11.38
CA LEU A 182 -7.10 5.70 10.16
C LEU A 182 -8.10 6.86 10.38
N ASP A 183 -8.58 7.07 11.61
CA ASP A 183 -9.47 8.17 11.99
C ASP A 183 -8.74 9.51 12.27
N GLU A 184 -7.41 9.51 12.32
CA GLU A 184 -6.63 10.67 12.77
C GLU A 184 -6.39 11.71 11.69
N ILE A 185 -6.36 12.96 12.14
CA ILE A 185 -5.79 14.06 11.38
C ILE A 185 -4.32 14.17 11.76
N LEU A 186 -3.43 13.84 10.83
CA LEU A 186 -2.00 13.78 11.09
C LEU A 186 -1.41 15.20 11.22
N PRO A 187 -0.28 15.35 11.93
CA PRO A 187 0.38 16.66 12.10
C PRO A 187 0.85 17.29 10.79
N ASN A 188 1.12 16.49 9.74
CA ASN A 188 1.56 16.98 8.45
C ASN A 188 1.01 16.15 7.28
N ALA A 189 0.97 16.77 6.09
CA ALA A 189 0.47 16.13 4.87
C ALA A 189 1.41 15.04 4.32
N ASN A 190 2.70 15.04 4.70
CA ASN A 190 3.66 14.06 4.22
C ASN A 190 3.41 12.68 4.84
N THR A 191 3.14 12.61 6.14
CA THR A 191 2.72 11.36 6.80
C THR A 191 1.43 10.85 6.17
N ALA A 192 0.42 11.71 5.98
CA ALA A 192 -0.84 11.33 5.35
C ALA A 192 -0.65 10.84 3.91
N TRP A 193 0.30 11.42 3.19
CA TRP A 193 0.66 11.00 1.85
C TRP A 193 1.32 9.62 1.82
N VAL A 194 2.33 9.39 2.65
CA VAL A 194 3.08 8.14 2.71
C VAL A 194 2.18 6.98 3.12
N GLU A 195 1.43 7.14 4.21
CA GLU A 195 0.50 6.10 4.70
C GLU A 195 -0.72 5.96 3.80
N GLY A 196 -1.25 7.07 3.28
CA GLY A 196 -2.38 7.04 2.35
C GLY A 196 -2.06 6.33 1.03
N TRP A 197 -0.85 6.52 0.50
CA TRP A 197 -0.37 5.75 -0.64
C TRP A 197 -0.38 4.25 -0.36
N ALA A 198 0.20 3.83 0.77
CA ALA A 198 0.28 2.42 1.14
C ALA A 198 -1.13 1.80 1.32
N ASN A 199 -2.05 2.53 1.96
CA ASN A 199 -3.46 2.16 2.08
C ASN A 199 -4.14 1.97 0.72
N GLY A 200 -4.01 2.95 -0.18
CA GLY A 200 -4.61 2.90 -1.52
C GLY A 200 -4.01 1.79 -2.38
N PHE A 201 -2.68 1.62 -2.33
CA PHE A 201 -1.96 0.55 -3.02
C PHE A 201 -2.42 -0.83 -2.56
N ALA A 202 -2.49 -1.05 -1.24
CA ALA A 202 -2.90 -2.31 -0.66
C ALA A 202 -4.34 -2.65 -1.06
N ALA A 203 -5.25 -1.68 -1.00
CA ALA A 203 -6.64 -1.85 -1.37
C ALA A 203 -6.82 -2.32 -2.82
N LEU A 204 -5.98 -1.90 -3.78
CA LEU A 204 -6.04 -2.37 -5.17
C LEU A 204 -5.82 -3.89 -5.32
N LYS A 205 -5.11 -4.51 -4.37
CA LYS A 205 -4.81 -5.95 -4.33
C LYS A 205 -5.58 -6.69 -3.25
N ASN A 206 -6.36 -5.98 -2.45
CA ASN A 206 -7.14 -6.50 -1.34
C ASN A 206 -8.65 -6.25 -1.51
N ASP A 207 -9.12 -6.26 -2.76
CA ASP A 207 -10.53 -6.06 -3.12
C ASP A 207 -11.16 -4.76 -2.55
N GLY A 208 -10.38 -3.68 -2.48
CA GLY A 208 -10.79 -2.41 -1.91
C GLY A 208 -10.74 -2.34 -0.39
N LYS A 209 -10.29 -3.40 0.30
CA LYS A 209 -10.28 -3.46 1.76
C LYS A 209 -9.02 -2.86 2.38
N VAL A 210 -9.23 -1.99 3.36
CA VAL A 210 -8.23 -1.51 4.33
C VAL A 210 -8.67 -2.04 5.69
N PHE A 211 -8.05 -3.14 6.15
CA PHE A 211 -8.60 -3.98 7.21
C PHE A 211 -10.06 -4.38 6.94
N SER A 212 -11.01 -4.00 7.81
CA SER A 212 -12.45 -4.23 7.63
C SER A 212 -13.17 -3.10 6.89
N LEU A 213 -12.50 -1.97 6.65
CA LEU A 213 -13.05 -0.84 5.90
C LEU A 213 -13.01 -1.12 4.40
N ASP A 214 -13.99 -0.57 3.66
CA ASP A 214 -14.11 -0.75 2.22
C ASP A 214 -13.99 0.60 1.49
N LEU A 215 -12.90 0.80 0.73
CA LEU A 215 -12.69 2.01 -0.05
C LEU A 215 -13.66 2.13 -1.23
N LYS A 216 -14.44 1.10 -1.57
CA LYS A 216 -15.54 1.21 -2.54
C LYS A 216 -16.79 1.84 -1.90
N SER A 217 -16.87 1.86 -0.57
CA SER A 217 -18.02 2.45 0.13
C SER A 217 -17.99 3.98 0.08
N GLU A 218 -19.15 4.58 -0.21
CA GLU A 218 -19.35 6.03 -0.13
C GLU A 218 -19.29 6.54 1.32
N THR A 219 -19.49 5.68 2.30
CA THR A 219 -19.54 6.05 3.73
C THR A 219 -18.18 5.95 4.42
N VAL A 220 -17.15 5.42 3.76
CA VAL A 220 -15.84 5.15 4.39
C VAL A 220 -15.14 6.41 4.91
N LEU A 221 -15.48 7.58 4.34
CA LEU A 221 -14.97 8.89 4.75
C LEU A 221 -15.98 9.69 5.58
N ALA A 222 -17.12 9.12 5.98
CA ALA A 222 -18.20 9.89 6.60
C ALA A 222 -17.78 10.61 7.90
N PHE A 223 -16.84 10.05 8.66
CA PHE A 223 -16.25 10.71 9.83
C PHE A 223 -15.62 12.08 9.54
N LEU A 224 -15.16 12.30 8.31
CA LEU A 224 -14.58 13.58 7.91
C LEU A 224 -15.61 14.68 7.67
N LYS A 225 -16.93 14.37 7.69
CA LYS A 225 -18.00 15.39 7.56
C LYS A 225 -17.92 16.49 8.60
N VAL A 226 -17.25 16.27 9.73
CA VAL A 226 -17.07 17.28 10.78
C VAL A 226 -15.72 18.01 10.70
N LYS A 227 -14.90 17.73 9.68
CA LYS A 227 -13.54 18.28 9.49
C LYS A 227 -13.49 19.28 8.35
N SER A 228 -12.60 20.26 8.41
CA SER A 228 -12.28 21.14 7.27
C SER A 228 -11.61 20.36 6.13
N TYR A 229 -11.61 20.91 4.91
CA TYR A 229 -10.92 20.26 3.79
C TYR A 229 -9.40 20.15 4.03
N GLU A 230 -8.79 21.18 4.62
CA GLU A 230 -7.39 21.15 5.05
C GLU A 230 -7.10 19.93 5.95
N GLU A 231 -7.93 19.72 6.98
CA GLU A 231 -7.80 18.56 7.87
C GLU A 231 -7.98 17.24 7.12
N MET A 232 -8.95 17.13 6.19
CA MET A 232 -9.16 15.93 5.38
C MET A 232 -7.90 15.53 4.62
N THR A 233 -7.17 16.51 4.06
CA THR A 233 -5.96 16.24 3.27
C THR A 233 -4.78 15.76 4.12
N ARG A 234 -4.86 15.91 5.45
CA ARG A 234 -3.93 15.36 6.44
C ARG A 234 -4.41 14.02 7.04
N ASN A 235 -5.43 13.39 6.47
CA ASN A 235 -5.88 12.05 6.87
C ASN A 235 -5.44 11.01 5.82
N GLU A 236 -4.81 9.93 6.28
CA GLU A 236 -4.27 8.87 5.40
C GLU A 236 -5.38 8.10 4.68
N LEU A 237 -6.54 7.89 5.30
CA LEU A 237 -7.66 7.17 4.69
C LEU A 237 -8.30 8.01 3.55
N PHE A 238 -8.38 9.33 3.71
CA PHE A 238 -8.79 10.25 2.66
C PHE A 238 -7.85 10.18 1.46
N VAL A 239 -6.53 10.27 1.69
CA VAL A 239 -5.53 10.17 0.62
C VAL A 239 -5.59 8.80 -0.06
N GLY A 240 -5.67 7.71 0.70
CA GLY A 240 -5.79 6.36 0.16
C GLY A 240 -7.04 6.16 -0.67
N LYS A 241 -8.20 6.68 -0.22
CA LYS A 241 -9.45 6.68 -0.98
C LYS A 241 -9.33 7.45 -2.29
N MET A 242 -8.70 8.63 -2.27
CA MET A 242 -8.46 9.44 -3.47
C MET A 242 -7.63 8.68 -4.50
N LEU A 243 -6.52 8.04 -4.08
CA LEU A 243 -5.66 7.27 -4.96
C LEU A 243 -6.34 6.00 -5.50
N PHE A 244 -7.12 5.33 -4.65
CA PHE A 244 -7.94 4.18 -5.03
C PHE A 244 -8.98 4.57 -6.09
N ASP A 245 -9.71 5.67 -5.88
CA ASP A 245 -10.71 6.15 -6.84
C ASP A 245 -10.09 6.62 -8.15
N ILE A 246 -8.95 7.31 -8.10
CA ILE A 246 -8.19 7.67 -9.31
C ILE A 246 -7.89 6.39 -10.11
N SER A 247 -7.42 5.36 -9.43
CA SER A 247 -7.06 4.08 -10.06
C SER A 247 -8.24 3.35 -10.69
N MET A 248 -9.40 3.40 -10.04
CA MET A 248 -10.58 2.61 -10.40
C MET A 248 -11.59 3.33 -11.29
N MET A 249 -11.67 4.66 -11.18
CA MET A 249 -12.72 5.46 -11.81
C MET A 249 -12.23 6.27 -13.01
N LEU A 250 -10.93 6.59 -13.09
CA LEU A 250 -10.39 7.28 -14.26
C LEU A 250 -9.97 6.29 -15.35
N PRO A 251 -10.11 6.64 -16.64
CA PRO A 251 -9.64 5.80 -17.75
C PRO A 251 -8.14 5.52 -17.63
N SER A 252 -7.77 4.24 -17.56
CA SER A 252 -6.39 3.79 -17.31
C SER A 252 -5.77 4.38 -16.03
N GLY A 253 -6.60 4.76 -15.06
CA GLY A 253 -6.20 5.51 -13.88
C GLY A 253 -5.10 4.81 -13.07
N LYS A 254 -5.19 3.49 -12.92
CA LYS A 254 -4.17 2.68 -12.24
C LYS A 254 -2.78 2.87 -12.87
N ASP A 255 -2.67 2.67 -14.18
CA ASP A 255 -1.39 2.73 -14.89
C ASP A 255 -0.84 4.17 -14.91
N LYS A 256 -1.73 5.16 -15.07
CA LYS A 256 -1.39 6.58 -14.99
C LYS A 256 -0.90 6.99 -13.59
N MET A 257 -1.56 6.53 -12.53
CA MET A 257 -1.17 6.81 -11.15
C MET A 257 0.25 6.32 -10.88
N PHE A 258 0.54 5.05 -11.20
CA PHE A 258 1.89 4.48 -11.04
C PHE A 258 2.95 5.21 -11.87
N SER A 259 2.62 5.58 -13.11
CA SER A 259 3.51 6.37 -13.98
C SER A 259 3.76 7.78 -13.43
N ALA A 260 2.76 8.43 -12.84
CA ALA A 260 2.94 9.73 -12.19
C ALA A 260 3.88 9.61 -10.97
N ILE A 261 3.67 8.60 -10.12
CA ILE A 261 4.55 8.33 -8.97
C ILE A 261 6.02 8.20 -9.40
N SER A 262 6.30 7.42 -10.45
CA SER A 262 7.68 7.17 -10.89
C SER A 262 8.32 8.33 -11.67
N ARG A 263 7.52 9.22 -12.29
CA ARG A 263 8.04 10.25 -13.20
C ARG A 263 8.03 11.66 -12.63
N THR A 264 7.16 11.95 -11.67
CA THR A 264 7.03 13.29 -11.06
C THR A 264 7.31 13.31 -9.56
N GLY A 265 7.64 12.17 -8.97
CA GLY A 265 8.06 12.10 -7.58
C GLY A 265 9.43 12.77 -7.32
N PRO A 266 9.78 13.03 -6.05
CA PRO A 266 8.99 12.71 -4.86
C PRO A 266 7.84 13.70 -4.63
N HIS A 267 6.68 13.18 -4.24
CA HIS A 267 5.54 13.96 -3.75
C HIS A 267 5.48 13.88 -2.22
N TYR A 268 5.03 14.95 -1.58
CA TYR A 268 4.92 15.07 -0.12
C TYR A 268 3.48 15.37 0.35
N SER A 269 2.53 15.35 -0.58
CA SER A 269 1.11 15.59 -0.33
C SER A 269 0.27 15.09 -1.51
N LEU A 270 -1.03 14.89 -1.29
CA LEU A 270 -1.98 14.61 -2.37
C LEU A 270 -2.01 15.74 -3.42
N ARG A 271 -1.80 16.99 -2.99
CA ARG A 271 -1.73 18.14 -3.89
C ARG A 271 -0.54 18.04 -4.84
N ASP A 272 0.65 17.74 -4.33
CA ASP A 272 1.86 17.64 -5.14
C ASP A 272 1.69 16.52 -6.17
N PHE A 273 1.12 15.39 -5.75
CA PHE A 273 0.76 14.30 -6.65
C PHE A 273 -0.26 14.72 -7.70
N ALA A 274 -1.35 15.40 -7.34
CA ALA A 274 -2.36 15.84 -8.30
C ALA A 274 -1.78 16.74 -9.39
N ARG A 275 -0.89 17.67 -9.01
CA ARG A 275 -0.17 18.55 -9.94
C ARG A 275 0.79 17.77 -10.84
N GLY A 276 1.57 16.84 -10.28
CA GLY A 276 2.44 15.94 -11.04
C GLY A 276 1.65 15.08 -12.03
N TYR A 277 0.55 14.46 -11.58
CA TYR A 277 -0.35 13.64 -12.38
C TYR A 277 -0.92 14.43 -13.57
N LEU A 278 -1.44 15.64 -13.36
CA LEU A 278 -2.02 16.44 -14.43
C LEU A 278 -0.99 17.06 -15.37
N SER A 279 0.27 17.20 -14.94
CA SER A 279 1.35 17.57 -15.87
C SER A 279 1.60 16.49 -16.93
N LEU A 280 1.33 15.22 -16.60
CA LEU A 280 1.44 14.09 -17.53
C LEU A 280 0.11 13.77 -18.24
N TYR A 281 -1.01 14.01 -17.57
CA TYR A 281 -2.34 13.60 -18.01
C TYR A 281 -3.38 14.74 -17.92
N PRO A 282 -3.17 15.86 -18.63
CA PRO A 282 -4.04 17.04 -18.51
C PRO A 282 -5.51 16.77 -18.89
N GLN A 283 -5.77 15.77 -19.75
CA GLN A 283 -7.11 15.36 -20.13
C GLN A 283 -7.96 14.83 -18.97
N ASP A 284 -7.34 14.40 -17.87
CA ASP A 284 -8.04 13.87 -16.71
C ASP A 284 -8.46 14.98 -15.72
N GLN A 285 -8.19 16.26 -16.02
CA GLN A 285 -8.45 17.42 -15.14
C GLN A 285 -9.87 17.43 -14.55
N ILE A 286 -10.90 17.31 -15.38
CA ILE A 286 -12.30 17.31 -14.93
C ILE A 286 -12.61 16.04 -14.11
N GLY A 287 -12.07 14.89 -14.51
CA GLY A 287 -12.27 13.62 -13.79
C GLY A 287 -11.68 13.68 -12.38
N LEU A 288 -10.45 14.17 -12.25
CA LEU A 288 -9.80 14.35 -10.96
C LEU A 288 -10.54 15.37 -10.07
N ALA A 289 -11.01 16.48 -10.65
CA ALA A 289 -11.80 17.47 -9.93
C ALA A 289 -13.10 16.87 -9.36
N LYS A 290 -13.82 16.05 -10.15
CA LYS A 290 -15.02 15.34 -9.69
C LYS A 290 -14.74 14.40 -8.53
N LEU A 291 -13.60 13.70 -8.54
CA LEU A 291 -13.19 12.83 -7.43
C LEU A 291 -12.87 13.62 -6.17
N LEU A 292 -12.17 14.75 -6.29
CA LEU A 292 -11.88 15.65 -5.16
C LEU A 292 -13.18 16.21 -4.55
N ASP A 293 -14.12 16.68 -5.38
CA ASP A 293 -15.42 17.16 -4.92
C ASP A 293 -16.23 16.06 -4.21
N LYS A 294 -16.27 14.86 -4.81
CA LYS A 294 -16.95 13.70 -4.24
C LYS A 294 -16.38 13.32 -2.86
N ASN A 295 -15.07 13.06 -2.80
CA ASN A 295 -14.44 12.53 -1.59
C ASN A 295 -14.27 13.59 -0.50
N SER A 296 -14.18 14.88 -0.86
CA SER A 296 -14.26 15.99 0.11
C SER A 296 -15.65 16.20 0.67
N GLN A 297 -16.66 15.47 0.18
CA GLN A 297 -18.05 15.60 0.58
C GLN A 297 -18.56 17.04 0.40
N GLY A 298 -18.13 17.67 -0.70
CA GLY A 298 -18.46 19.06 -1.04
C GLY A 298 -17.72 20.13 -0.23
N LYS A 299 -16.76 19.76 0.63
CA LYS A 299 -16.04 20.73 1.47
C LYS A 299 -14.88 21.44 0.79
N ILE A 300 -14.36 20.91 -0.31
CA ILE A 300 -13.32 21.60 -1.06
C ILE A 300 -13.89 22.92 -1.62
N SER A 301 -13.23 24.04 -1.37
CA SER A 301 -13.59 25.32 -1.98
C SER A 301 -13.16 25.35 -3.45
N GLN A 302 -13.70 26.30 -4.22
CA GLN A 302 -13.26 26.47 -5.61
C GLN A 302 -11.76 26.81 -5.68
N THR A 303 -11.25 27.62 -4.76
CA THR A 303 -9.82 28.00 -4.70
C THR A 303 -8.95 26.78 -4.42
N GLU A 304 -9.33 25.95 -3.45
CA GLU A 304 -8.61 24.69 -3.16
C GLU A 304 -8.68 23.72 -4.33
N LEU A 305 -9.83 23.61 -5.01
CA LEU A 305 -9.95 22.76 -6.19
C LEU A 305 -8.99 23.22 -7.30
N LEU A 306 -8.94 24.52 -7.59
CA LEU A 306 -8.00 25.10 -8.56
C LEU A 306 -6.54 24.89 -8.16
N ASP A 307 -6.22 24.92 -6.87
CA ASP A 307 -4.88 24.65 -6.35
C ASP A 307 -4.39 23.24 -6.72
N TYR A 308 -5.29 22.26 -6.67
CA TYR A 308 -5.02 20.87 -7.01
C TYR A 308 -4.98 20.63 -8.52
N VAL A 309 -5.96 21.15 -9.27
CA VAL A 309 -6.19 20.73 -10.66
C VAL A 309 -5.81 21.76 -11.72
N ASN A 310 -5.40 22.96 -11.32
CA ASN A 310 -5.06 24.05 -12.23
C ASN A 310 -3.87 24.91 -11.73
N GLY A 311 -3.05 24.38 -10.81
CA GLY A 311 -1.90 25.10 -10.26
C GLY A 311 -2.25 26.41 -9.55
N GLY A 312 -3.48 26.53 -9.04
CA GLY A 312 -3.98 27.74 -8.39
C GLY A 312 -4.41 28.86 -9.34
N SER A 313 -4.30 28.66 -10.66
CA SER A 313 -4.71 29.65 -11.64
C SER A 313 -6.24 29.81 -11.70
N ASN A 314 -6.72 31.05 -11.73
CA ASN A 314 -8.12 31.37 -11.99
C ASN A 314 -8.47 31.35 -13.49
N THR A 315 -7.48 31.24 -14.37
CA THR A 315 -7.68 31.10 -15.81
C THR A 315 -7.82 29.63 -16.15
N VAL A 316 -8.99 29.24 -16.64
CA VAL A 316 -9.35 27.85 -16.96
C VAL A 316 -9.80 27.72 -18.40
N ASN A 317 -9.67 26.53 -18.98
CA ASN A 317 -10.23 26.25 -20.30
C ASN A 317 -11.77 26.20 -20.25
N SER A 318 -12.42 26.31 -21.42
CA SER A 318 -13.89 26.34 -21.51
C SER A 318 -14.57 25.12 -20.90
N ALA A 319 -13.99 23.92 -21.05
CA ALA A 319 -14.60 22.69 -20.54
C ALA A 319 -14.58 22.66 -19.01
N PHE A 320 -13.47 23.06 -18.39
CA PHE A 320 -13.36 23.15 -16.95
C PHE A 320 -14.21 24.31 -16.39
N TYR A 321 -14.33 25.42 -17.11
CA TYR A 321 -15.27 26.49 -16.76
C TYR A 321 -16.72 26.00 -16.71
N SER A 322 -17.17 25.24 -17.72
CA SER A 322 -18.51 24.62 -17.72
C SER A 322 -18.71 23.71 -16.51
N TYR A 323 -17.72 22.89 -16.17
CA TYR A 323 -17.75 22.08 -14.96
C TYR A 323 -17.89 22.91 -13.68
N LEU A 324 -17.12 24.00 -13.53
CA LEU A 324 -17.21 24.89 -12.37
C LEU A 324 -18.59 25.56 -12.26
N GLN A 325 -19.23 25.88 -13.38
CA GLN A 325 -20.60 26.42 -13.39
C GLN A 325 -21.63 25.36 -13.00
N GLU A 326 -21.53 24.15 -13.55
CA GLU A 326 -22.38 23.02 -13.15
C GLU A 326 -22.26 22.73 -11.66
N ARG A 327 -21.03 22.69 -11.13
CA ARG A 327 -20.72 22.49 -9.72
C ARG A 327 -21.42 23.49 -8.81
N ARG A 328 -21.44 24.78 -9.18
CA ARG A 328 -22.16 25.82 -8.43
C ARG A 328 -23.67 25.53 -8.38
N ASN A 329 -24.21 25.04 -9.50
CA ASN A 329 -25.65 24.74 -9.64
C ASN A 329 -26.05 23.39 -9.00
N THR A 330 -25.15 22.39 -8.96
CA THR A 330 -25.38 21.04 -8.38
C THR A 330 -25.08 20.92 -6.90
N THR A 331 -24.69 22.01 -6.23
CA THR A 331 -24.85 22.12 -4.76
C THR A 331 -26.33 21.89 -4.35
N ILE A 332 -27.25 21.81 -5.32
CA ILE A 332 -28.60 21.27 -5.25
C ILE A 332 -28.63 19.94 -6.05
N SER A 333 -28.74 18.79 -5.36
CA SER A 333 -28.93 17.40 -5.87
C SER A 333 -27.71 16.56 -6.33
N GLN A 334 -27.48 15.43 -5.62
CA GLN A 334 -26.52 14.36 -5.96
C GLN A 334 -27.20 13.16 -6.66
N GLY A 335 -26.54 12.56 -7.65
CA GLY A 335 -26.89 11.26 -8.26
C GLY A 335 -25.74 10.62 -9.05
N THR A 336 -25.47 9.33 -8.85
CA THR A 336 -24.24 8.59 -9.20
C THR A 336 -24.34 7.78 -10.51
N PRO A 337 -23.26 7.63 -11.34
CA PRO A 337 -23.23 6.69 -12.47
C PRO A 337 -22.33 5.43 -12.25
N GLN A 338 -22.72 4.33 -12.90
CA GLN A 338 -22.15 2.95 -12.85
C GLN A 338 -20.90 2.71 -13.75
N PRO A 339 -20.01 1.75 -13.44
CA PRO A 339 -18.87 1.37 -14.27
C PRO A 339 -19.07 0.07 -15.10
N THR A 340 -18.41 -0.01 -16.27
CA THR A 340 -18.35 -1.19 -17.16
C THR A 340 -17.04 -1.98 -16.99
N LYS A 341 -17.13 -3.32 -17.11
CA LYS A 341 -16.05 -4.29 -16.81
C LYS A 341 -15.18 -4.60 -18.04
N LYS A 342 -13.85 -4.62 -17.87
CA LYS A 342 -12.89 -5.38 -18.71
C LYS A 342 -11.90 -6.16 -17.82
N SER A 343 -11.42 -7.29 -18.33
CA SER A 343 -10.68 -8.32 -17.60
C SER A 343 -9.34 -7.84 -17.00
N PHE A 344 -9.18 -8.08 -15.71
CA PHE A 344 -8.11 -7.65 -14.78
C PHE A 344 -6.71 -8.22 -15.07
N TRP A 345 -6.62 -9.42 -15.66
CA TRP A 345 -5.36 -10.16 -15.75
C TRP A 345 -4.48 -9.79 -16.95
N ALA A 346 -5.08 -9.32 -18.05
CA ALA A 346 -4.34 -8.93 -19.25
C ALA A 346 -3.55 -7.60 -19.10
N SER A 347 -3.91 -6.77 -18.13
CA SER A 347 -3.30 -5.44 -17.88
C SER A 347 -2.12 -5.47 -16.90
N ILE A 348 -1.96 -6.54 -16.09
CA ILE A 348 -0.88 -6.63 -15.10
C ILE A 348 0.45 -7.06 -15.73
N PHE A 349 0.41 -7.93 -16.76
CA PHE A 349 1.62 -8.44 -17.41
C PHE A 349 2.28 -7.41 -18.36
N SER A 350 1.51 -6.49 -18.95
CA SER A 350 2.03 -5.38 -19.76
C SER A 350 2.50 -4.16 -18.92
N PHE A 351 2.14 -4.13 -17.64
CA PHE A 351 2.45 -3.06 -16.70
C PHE A 351 3.90 -3.13 -16.19
N PHE A 352 4.36 -4.32 -15.80
CA PHE A 352 5.73 -4.48 -15.30
C PHE A 352 6.80 -4.47 -16.41
N SER A 353 6.45 -4.83 -17.65
CA SER A 353 7.38 -4.71 -18.79
C SER A 353 7.65 -3.26 -19.18
N ASN A 354 6.67 -2.36 -19.02
CA ASN A 354 6.84 -0.93 -19.36
C ASN A 354 7.45 -0.08 -18.23
N LEU A 355 7.42 -0.54 -16.97
CA LEU A 355 8.03 0.16 -15.85
C LEU A 355 9.54 -0.17 -15.69
N PHE A 356 10.03 -1.29 -16.23
CA PHE A 356 11.39 -1.79 -15.96
C PHE A 356 12.26 -2.18 -17.17
N GLY A 357 11.85 -1.92 -18.43
CA GLY A 357 12.80 -2.06 -19.55
C GLY A 357 12.22 -1.82 -20.94
N ARG A 358 12.81 -0.86 -21.69
CA ARG A 358 12.65 -0.73 -23.15
C ARG A 358 13.78 -1.45 -23.87
N ALA A 359 13.44 -2.42 -24.71
CA ALA A 359 14.18 -2.71 -25.93
C ALA A 359 13.21 -3.22 -27.01
N SER A 360 13.23 -2.52 -28.16
CA SER A 360 12.67 -2.91 -29.47
C SER A 360 11.16 -2.70 -29.69
N SER A 361 10.83 -1.78 -30.62
CA SER A 361 9.50 -1.56 -31.19
C SER A 361 8.95 -2.81 -31.88
N PRO A 362 7.63 -3.09 -31.76
CA PRO A 362 6.92 -3.88 -32.77
C PRO A 362 5.95 -3.00 -33.59
N LYS A 363 5.95 -3.27 -34.90
CA LYS A 363 5.03 -2.78 -35.93
C LYS A 363 3.54 -2.91 -35.53
N PRO A 364 2.65 -2.07 -36.11
CA PRO A 364 1.21 -2.13 -35.84
C PRO A 364 0.58 -3.42 -36.37
N PRO A 365 -0.37 -4.05 -35.64
CA PRO A 365 -1.12 -5.19 -36.14
C PRO A 365 -2.29 -4.72 -37.02
N THR A 366 -2.41 -5.35 -38.19
CA THR A 366 -3.60 -5.36 -39.06
C THR A 366 -4.81 -6.01 -38.37
N PRO A 367 -6.04 -5.61 -38.73
CA PRO A 367 -7.26 -6.00 -38.03
C PRO A 367 -7.66 -7.46 -38.34
N TYR A 368 -8.05 -8.21 -37.31
CA TYR A 368 -8.72 -9.51 -37.45
C TYR A 368 -10.20 -9.41 -37.10
N VAL A 369 -10.98 -10.07 -37.94
CA VAL A 369 -12.44 -10.13 -38.04
C VAL A 369 -13.05 -10.97 -36.91
N SER A 370 -14.22 -10.55 -36.45
CA SER A 370 -15.07 -11.22 -35.46
C SER A 370 -15.77 -12.43 -36.06
N GLU A 371 -15.66 -13.61 -35.44
CA GLU A 371 -16.57 -14.74 -35.67
C GLU A 371 -17.28 -15.17 -34.38
N ASN A 372 -18.60 -15.18 -34.49
CA ASN A 372 -19.60 -15.69 -33.56
C ASN A 372 -19.52 -17.21 -33.44
N LEU A 373 -19.46 -17.77 -32.23
CA LEU A 373 -19.98 -19.13 -31.97
C LEU A 373 -20.51 -19.23 -30.52
N SER A 374 -21.83 -19.37 -30.39
CA SER A 374 -22.49 -20.01 -29.23
C SER A 374 -22.47 -21.52 -29.42
N PRO A 375 -22.47 -22.33 -28.33
CA PRO A 375 -23.62 -23.20 -28.09
C PRO A 375 -23.95 -23.33 -26.58
N ARG A 376 -25.22 -23.22 -26.18
CA ARG A 376 -26.29 -24.25 -26.14
C ARG A 376 -26.26 -25.10 -24.85
N LEU A 377 -27.31 -24.88 -24.06
CA LEU A 377 -27.73 -25.62 -22.88
C LEU A 377 -27.92 -27.12 -23.16
N THR A 378 -27.61 -27.95 -22.17
CA THR A 378 -28.18 -29.30 -22.04
C THR A 378 -28.42 -29.59 -20.56
N VAL A 379 -29.69 -29.85 -20.24
CA VAL A 379 -30.20 -30.29 -18.93
C VAL A 379 -30.46 -31.78 -19.03
N SER A 380 -30.12 -32.55 -17.99
CA SER A 380 -30.86 -33.76 -17.55
C SER A 380 -30.33 -34.33 -16.22
N PRO A 381 -31.13 -35.14 -15.48
CA PRO A 381 -31.28 -35.00 -14.02
C PRO A 381 -30.97 -36.27 -13.18
N SER A 382 -31.23 -36.14 -11.87
CA SER A 382 -31.35 -37.17 -10.80
C SER A 382 -30.02 -37.74 -10.25
N SER A 383 -29.83 -38.02 -8.96
CA SER A 383 -30.75 -38.53 -7.93
C SER A 383 -30.29 -38.26 -6.48
N ASN A 384 -31.28 -38.26 -5.58
CA ASN A 384 -31.29 -38.25 -4.10
C ASN A 384 -30.15 -38.96 -3.35
N LEU A 385 -29.75 -38.43 -2.18
CA LEU A 385 -29.66 -39.18 -0.91
C LEU A 385 -29.46 -38.26 0.31
N SER A 386 -30.50 -38.24 1.17
CA SER A 386 -30.50 -38.23 2.64
C SER A 386 -29.58 -37.31 3.44
N SER A 387 -30.17 -36.37 4.18
CA SER A 387 -29.54 -35.76 5.37
C SER A 387 -30.41 -36.01 6.60
N ALA A 388 -29.85 -36.78 7.53
CA ALA A 388 -30.44 -37.07 8.83
C ALA A 388 -30.16 -35.94 9.83
N ASN A 389 -31.15 -35.71 10.69
CA ASN A 389 -31.11 -34.86 11.88
C ASN A 389 -29.91 -35.17 12.79
N LEU A 390 -29.30 -34.11 13.35
CA LEU A 390 -28.63 -34.17 14.64
C LEU A 390 -28.84 -32.84 15.39
N GLN A 391 -29.79 -32.89 16.33
CA GLN A 391 -29.88 -31.98 17.46
C GLN A 391 -28.79 -32.35 18.48
N SER A 392 -28.09 -31.34 18.99
CA SER A 392 -27.44 -31.30 20.30
C SER A 392 -27.02 -29.85 20.50
N GLY A 393 -27.20 -29.18 21.63
CA GLY A 393 -27.49 -29.62 22.98
C GLY A 393 -26.90 -28.51 23.85
N THR A 394 -27.77 -27.69 24.43
CA THR A 394 -27.41 -26.55 25.26
C THR A 394 -26.91 -27.05 26.61
N SER A 395 -25.68 -26.71 26.99
CA SER A 395 -25.29 -26.65 28.40
C SER A 395 -24.34 -25.49 28.65
N LEU A 396 -24.84 -24.52 29.42
CA LEU A 396 -23.99 -23.61 30.19
C LEU A 396 -23.32 -24.42 31.29
N GLN A 397 -22.00 -24.31 31.42
CA GLN A 397 -21.35 -24.31 32.73
C GLN A 397 -20.06 -23.49 32.70
N THR A 398 -20.08 -22.50 33.57
CA THR A 398 -19.05 -21.53 33.94
C THR A 398 -17.85 -22.19 34.61
N SER A 399 -16.63 -21.78 34.25
CA SER A 399 -15.48 -21.79 35.16
C SER A 399 -14.42 -20.78 34.69
N ASP A 400 -14.12 -19.86 35.61
CA ASP A 400 -13.27 -18.68 35.53
C ASP A 400 -11.76 -18.96 35.34
N GLU A 401 -11.30 -19.27 34.13
CA GLU A 401 -9.86 -19.44 33.89
C GLU A 401 -9.32 -18.92 32.54
N LYS A 402 -10.01 -17.96 31.90
CA LYS A 402 -9.64 -17.50 30.53
C LYS A 402 -9.45 -16.00 30.26
N ASN A 403 -9.44 -15.13 31.27
CA ASN A 403 -9.46 -13.68 31.01
C ASN A 403 -8.14 -12.91 31.11
N VAL A 404 -6.99 -13.56 31.31
CA VAL A 404 -5.69 -12.85 31.33
C VAL A 404 -5.04 -12.76 29.92
N PHE A 405 -5.48 -13.56 28.95
CA PHE A 405 -4.95 -13.52 27.57
C PHE A 405 -5.67 -12.53 26.64
N GLU A 406 -6.84 -11.99 27.01
CA GLU A 406 -7.58 -11.06 26.14
C GLU A 406 -7.11 -9.60 26.26
N GLU A 407 -6.42 -9.21 27.34
CA GLU A 407 -6.13 -7.80 27.61
C GLU A 407 -4.99 -7.21 26.76
N ASN A 408 -4.09 -8.07 26.24
CA ASN A 408 -2.88 -7.67 25.51
C ASN A 408 -2.82 -8.17 24.04
N ASP A 409 -3.90 -8.71 23.49
CA ASP A 409 -3.92 -9.14 22.08
C ASP A 409 -4.06 -7.95 21.13
N LEU A 410 -2.96 -7.63 20.45
CA LEU A 410 -2.90 -6.55 19.46
C LEU A 410 -3.90 -6.75 18.32
N ALA A 411 -4.05 -7.98 17.80
CA ALA A 411 -4.91 -8.24 16.65
C ALA A 411 -6.39 -8.01 17.03
N THR A 412 -6.81 -8.55 18.16
CA THR A 412 -8.17 -8.35 18.70
C THR A 412 -8.46 -6.87 18.97
N ALA A 413 -7.51 -6.13 19.56
CA ALA A 413 -7.69 -4.70 19.81
C ALA A 413 -7.78 -3.87 18.51
N GLN A 414 -7.00 -4.22 17.49
CA GLN A 414 -7.09 -3.59 16.16
C GLN A 414 -8.44 -3.88 15.50
N GLU A 415 -8.94 -5.10 15.57
CA GLU A 415 -10.25 -5.45 15.02
C GLU A 415 -11.39 -4.72 15.72
N ALA A 416 -11.32 -4.61 17.06
CA ALA A 416 -12.27 -3.82 17.83
C ALA A 416 -12.26 -2.34 17.41
N TYR A 417 -11.08 -1.75 17.21
CA TYR A 417 -10.93 -0.39 16.72
C TYR A 417 -11.56 -0.21 15.33
N TYR A 418 -11.22 -1.05 14.35
CA TYR A 418 -11.75 -0.91 13.00
C TYR A 418 -13.24 -1.20 12.91
N LYS A 419 -13.76 -2.12 13.73
CA LYS A 419 -15.19 -2.35 13.85
C LYS A 419 -15.90 -1.11 14.39
N ALA A 420 -15.42 -0.55 15.51
CA ALA A 420 -16.01 0.66 16.09
C ALA A 420 -15.92 1.84 15.13
N PHE A 421 -14.84 1.93 14.34
CA PHE A 421 -14.69 2.96 13.33
C PHE A 421 -15.69 2.81 12.17
N ALA A 422 -15.92 1.58 11.69
CA ALA A 422 -16.95 1.29 10.70
C ALA A 422 -18.35 1.63 11.21
N ASP A 423 -18.65 1.29 12.48
CA ASP A 423 -19.94 1.60 13.13
C ASP A 423 -20.13 3.12 13.24
N TYR A 424 -19.09 3.88 13.62
CA TYR A 424 -19.13 5.35 13.64
C TYR A 424 -19.37 5.96 12.26
N ASN A 425 -18.65 5.50 11.24
CA ASN A 425 -18.85 5.93 9.85
C ASN A 425 -20.29 5.66 9.37
N SER A 426 -20.83 4.48 9.69
CA SER A 426 -22.22 4.14 9.38
C SER A 426 -23.19 5.12 10.06
N ALA A 427 -23.04 5.36 11.37
CA ALA A 427 -23.90 6.26 12.13
C ALA A 427 -23.87 7.70 11.60
N ILE A 428 -22.68 8.28 11.42
CA ILE A 428 -22.51 9.68 10.96
C ILE A 428 -22.84 9.86 9.47
N SER A 429 -22.84 8.77 8.69
CA SER A 429 -23.33 8.83 7.32
C SER A 429 -24.86 9.00 7.25
N ALA A 430 -25.60 8.38 8.19
CA ALA A 430 -27.06 8.29 8.18
C ALA A 430 -27.76 9.34 9.05
N LYS A 431 -27.08 9.88 10.07
CA LYS A 431 -27.69 10.75 11.09
C LYS A 431 -26.90 12.05 11.26
N SER A 432 -27.53 13.03 11.89
CA SER A 432 -26.86 14.28 12.27
C SER A 432 -25.66 13.98 13.20
N PRO A 433 -24.52 14.67 13.06
CA PRO A 433 -23.39 14.55 13.97
C PRO A 433 -23.76 14.74 15.45
N GLU A 434 -24.83 15.51 15.72
CA GLU A 434 -25.30 15.78 17.08
C GLU A 434 -26.23 14.71 17.68
N SER A 435 -26.62 13.72 16.88
CA SER A 435 -27.52 12.66 17.32
C SER A 435 -26.87 11.76 18.38
N GLN A 436 -27.71 11.25 19.29
CA GLN A 436 -27.24 10.38 20.37
C GLN A 436 -26.53 9.12 19.83
N ASP A 437 -27.02 8.57 18.72
CA ASP A 437 -26.41 7.38 18.11
C ASP A 437 -24.99 7.64 17.59
N VAL A 438 -24.76 8.82 16.99
CA VAL A 438 -23.42 9.22 16.53
C VAL A 438 -22.49 9.45 17.72
N LYS A 439 -22.98 10.07 18.79
CA LYS A 439 -22.21 10.29 20.02
C LYS A 439 -21.79 8.96 20.68
N MET A 440 -22.72 8.02 20.82
CA MET A 440 -22.44 6.68 21.36
C MET A 440 -21.44 5.90 20.49
N ALA A 441 -21.59 5.94 19.16
CA ALA A 441 -20.65 5.27 18.25
C ALA A 441 -19.25 5.90 18.31
N TYR A 442 -19.16 7.23 18.44
CA TYR A 442 -17.89 7.93 18.62
C TYR A 442 -17.22 7.59 19.95
N GLU A 443 -17.97 7.53 21.05
CA GLU A 443 -17.46 7.10 22.36
C GLU A 443 -16.91 5.66 22.32
N SER A 444 -17.61 4.76 21.62
CA SER A 444 -17.14 3.38 21.39
C SER A 444 -15.82 3.36 20.61
N LEU A 445 -15.70 4.16 19.55
CA LEU A 445 -14.46 4.33 18.78
C LEU A 445 -13.31 4.83 19.68
N GLN A 446 -13.53 5.88 20.47
CA GLN A 446 -12.49 6.42 21.37
C GLN A 446 -12.06 5.41 22.43
N THR A 447 -13.00 4.61 22.94
CA THR A 447 -12.71 3.53 23.90
C THR A 447 -11.82 2.46 23.27
N ALA A 448 -12.19 1.98 22.07
CA ALA A 448 -11.41 0.97 21.35
C ALA A 448 -10.01 1.49 20.98
N LYS A 449 -9.92 2.75 20.53
CA LYS A 449 -8.67 3.43 20.20
C LYS A 449 -7.74 3.56 21.41
N THR A 450 -8.29 3.96 22.56
CA THR A 450 -7.53 4.09 23.81
C THR A 450 -6.95 2.74 24.24
N ARG A 451 -7.73 1.65 24.15
CA ARG A 451 -7.23 0.30 24.41
C ARG A 451 -6.09 -0.07 23.46
N LEU A 452 -6.26 0.16 22.16
CA LEU A 452 -5.25 -0.13 21.16
C LEU A 452 -3.96 0.67 21.38
N SER A 453 -4.05 1.96 21.72
CA SER A 453 -2.89 2.81 22.05
C SER A 453 -2.12 2.31 23.26
N LYS A 454 -2.80 1.87 24.32
CA LYS A 454 -2.16 1.27 25.49
C LYS A 454 -1.38 0.01 25.13
N ILE A 455 -1.94 -0.88 24.32
CA ILE A 455 -1.28 -2.11 23.86
C ILE A 455 -0.07 -1.77 22.98
N LYS A 456 -0.22 -0.90 21.98
CA LYS A 456 0.90 -0.46 21.13
C LYS A 456 2.03 0.18 21.94
N SER A 457 1.70 0.94 22.98
CA SER A 457 2.69 1.60 23.86
C SER A 457 3.42 0.62 24.79
N SER A 458 2.81 -0.51 25.15
CA SER A 458 3.44 -1.54 25.99
C SER A 458 4.35 -2.48 25.19
N MET A 459 4.12 -2.58 23.87
CA MET A 459 5.01 -3.27 22.94
C MET A 459 6.26 -2.41 22.71
N LYS A 460 7.35 -2.73 23.43
CA LYS A 460 8.66 -2.08 23.25
C LYS A 460 9.03 -2.06 21.75
N ARG A 461 9.47 -0.91 21.25
CA ARG A 461 10.08 -0.78 19.92
C ARG A 461 11.42 -1.49 19.87
#